data_AF-A0AAQ3UFL5-F1
#
_entry.id   AF-A0AAQ3UFL5-F1
#
_cell.length_a   1.000
_cell.length_b   1.000
_cell.length_c   1.000
_cell.angle_alpha   90.00
_cell.angle_beta   90.00
_cell.angle_gamma   90.00
#
_symmetry.space_group_name_H-M   'P 1'
#
loop_
_entity.id
_entity.type
_entity.pdbx_description
1 polymer ?
#
loop_
_entity_poly.entity_id
_entity_poly.type
_entity_poly.pdbx_seq_one_letter_code
_entity_poly.pdbx_strand_id
1 'polypeptide(L)'
;MASSVLLDYRIRLQNPHKHEVHCSRERSRAAWEAIDEYLMPFVEKEKYELPSKCRLRSDNDMFREQEQHKIHFDINDWRCGFCKKAFRAEKFLDQHFENRHNNLVDNSEGRCLADLCGALHCDLMMEFKKPKSKCNAAAAARNRHLCEVLIIFL
;
A
#
# COMPACT_ATOMS: atom_id res chain seq x y z
N MET A 1 22.70 -27.66 -26.34
CA MET A 1 22.42 -26.58 -25.37
C MET A 1 21.09 -25.88 -25.69
N ALA A 2 19.98 -26.62 -25.70
CA ALA A 2 18.64 -26.05 -25.98
C ALA A 2 17.53 -26.60 -25.06
N SER A 3 17.89 -27.40 -24.05
CA SER A 3 16.92 -28.16 -23.24
C SER A 3 16.63 -27.55 -21.86
N SER A 4 17.44 -26.60 -21.38
CA SER A 4 17.19 -25.91 -20.09
C SER A 4 16.22 -24.73 -20.22
N VAL A 5 16.24 -24.02 -21.35
CA VAL A 5 15.40 -22.83 -21.59
C VAL A 5 13.91 -23.19 -21.69
N LEU A 6 13.58 -24.40 -22.16
CA LEU A 6 12.19 -24.88 -22.25
C LEU A 6 11.61 -25.35 -20.92
N LEU A 7 12.45 -25.63 -19.91
CA LEU A 7 11.97 -26.05 -18.58
C LEU A 7 11.56 -24.83 -17.75
N ASP A 8 12.27 -23.71 -17.88
CA ASP A 8 11.94 -22.44 -17.20
C ASP A 8 10.64 -21.80 -17.73
N TYR A 9 10.32 -22.00 -19.01
CA TYR A 9 9.07 -21.48 -19.60
C TYR A 9 7.83 -22.24 -19.09
N ARG A 10 7.96 -23.53 -18.73
CA ARG A 10 6.85 -24.34 -18.22
C ARG A 10 6.47 -24.03 -16.77
N ILE A 11 7.40 -23.54 -15.95
CA ILE A 11 7.11 -23.18 -14.54
C ILE A 11 6.25 -21.91 -14.45
N ARG A 12 6.31 -21.02 -15.44
CA ARG A 12 5.53 -19.75 -15.45
C ARG A 12 4.05 -19.90 -15.83
N LEU A 13 3.59 -21.07 -16.29
CA LEU A 13 2.23 -21.24 -16.83
C LEU A 13 1.30 -22.12 -15.97
N GLN A 14 1.66 -22.44 -14.73
CA GLN A 14 0.77 -23.17 -13.83
C GLN A 14 0.73 -22.55 -12.43
N ASN A 15 -0.05 -21.47 -12.29
CA ASN A 15 -0.83 -21.26 -11.09
C ASN A 15 -2.16 -20.53 -11.41
N PRO A 16 -3.26 -21.26 -11.62
CA PRO A 16 -4.59 -20.68 -11.87
C PRO A 16 -5.37 -20.49 -10.55
N HIS A 17 -4.71 -20.10 -9.46
CA HIS A 17 -5.39 -19.76 -8.22
C HIS A 17 -5.69 -18.26 -8.21
N LYS A 18 -7.01 -17.94 -8.24
CA LYS A 18 -7.72 -16.73 -7.77
C LYS A 18 -6.92 -15.43 -7.76
N HIS A 19 -7.44 -14.35 -8.36
CA HIS A 19 -6.98 -12.97 -8.13
C HIS A 19 -6.79 -12.69 -6.62
N GLU A 20 -5.58 -12.93 -6.14
CA GLU A 20 -5.16 -12.72 -4.77
C GLU A 20 -4.50 -11.34 -4.79
N VAL A 21 -5.12 -10.41 -4.06
CA VAL A 21 -4.55 -9.07 -3.90
C VAL A 21 -3.24 -9.24 -3.12
N HIS A 22 -2.11 -9.18 -3.81
CA HIS A 22 -0.77 -9.31 -3.19
C HIS A 22 -0.33 -8.04 -2.43
N CYS A 23 -1.19 -7.03 -2.31
CA CYS A 23 -0.89 -5.79 -1.61
C CYS A 23 -1.16 -5.90 -0.11
N SER A 24 -0.15 -5.67 0.72
CA SER A 24 -0.31 -5.61 2.18
C SER A 24 -1.03 -4.32 2.59
N ARG A 25 -2.27 -4.44 3.08
CA ARG A 25 -3.09 -3.30 3.54
C ARG A 25 -2.41 -2.49 4.63
N GLU A 26 -1.90 -3.14 5.67
CA GLU A 26 -1.23 -2.49 6.80
C GLU A 26 -0.03 -1.65 6.35
N ARG A 27 0.81 -2.21 5.47
CA ARG A 27 1.93 -1.47 4.86
C ARG A 27 1.45 -0.33 3.95
N SER A 28 0.36 -0.52 3.19
CA SER A 28 -0.23 0.52 2.36
C SER A 28 -0.73 1.70 3.20
N ARG A 29 -1.35 1.43 4.35
CA ARG A 29 -1.77 2.44 5.32
C ARG A 29 -0.57 3.21 5.87
N ALA A 30 0.47 2.51 6.31
CA ALA A 30 1.69 3.14 6.79
C ALA A 30 2.41 3.98 5.71
N ALA A 31 2.37 3.53 4.44
CA ALA A 31 2.86 4.32 3.31
C ALA A 31 2.07 5.62 3.15
N TRP A 32 0.73 5.54 3.21
CA TRP A 32 -0.11 6.72 3.15
C TRP A 32 0.13 7.67 4.33
N GLU A 33 0.24 7.17 5.56
CA GLU A 33 0.56 7.98 6.75
C GLU A 33 1.87 8.76 6.56
N ALA A 34 2.92 8.14 6.01
CA ALA A 34 4.15 8.84 5.69
C ALA A 34 3.96 9.91 4.59
N ILE A 35 3.16 9.63 3.56
CA ILE A 35 2.86 10.62 2.51
C ILE A 35 2.07 11.80 3.10
N ASP A 36 1.08 11.51 3.94
CA ASP A 36 0.22 12.50 4.60
C ASP A 36 1.00 13.38 5.57
N GLU A 37 1.94 12.81 6.32
CA GLU A 37 2.78 13.54 7.26
C GLU A 37 3.86 14.39 6.54
N TYR A 38 4.55 13.83 5.55
CA TYR A 38 5.76 14.44 5.00
C TYR A 38 5.58 15.15 3.65
N LEU A 39 4.61 14.74 2.82
CA LEU A 39 4.43 15.28 1.46
C LEU A 39 3.21 16.20 1.35
N MET A 40 2.05 15.75 1.83
CA MET A 40 0.78 16.47 1.64
C MET A 40 0.79 17.91 2.16
N PRO A 41 1.44 18.26 3.30
CA PRO A 41 1.48 19.63 3.78
C PRO A 41 2.14 20.60 2.79
N PHE A 42 3.13 20.12 2.02
CA PHE A 42 3.78 20.92 0.98
C PHE A 42 2.91 21.03 -0.26
N VAL A 43 2.31 19.92 -0.70
CA VAL A 43 1.41 19.88 -1.86
C VAL A 43 0.25 20.86 -1.67
N GLU A 44 -0.37 20.86 -0.49
CA GLU A 44 -1.49 21.74 -0.16
C GLU A 44 -1.06 23.20 -0.03
N LYS A 45 0.06 23.46 0.66
CA LYS A 45 0.58 24.82 0.85
C LYS A 45 0.93 25.49 -0.48
N GLU A 46 1.60 24.76 -1.36
CA GLU A 46 2.02 25.26 -2.68
C GLU A 46 0.89 25.15 -3.72
N LYS A 47 -0.27 24.60 -3.34
CA LYS A 47 -1.40 24.30 -4.24
C LYS A 47 -0.95 23.51 -5.47
N TYR A 48 0.01 22.60 -5.26
CA TYR A 48 0.56 21.79 -6.32
C TYR A 48 -0.44 20.69 -6.70
N GLU A 49 -0.65 20.50 -8.00
CA GLU A 49 -1.49 19.42 -8.51
C GLU A 49 -0.62 18.22 -8.89
N LEU A 50 -0.68 17.16 -8.09
CA LEU A 50 0.02 15.91 -8.40
C LEU A 50 -0.48 15.35 -9.75
N PRO A 51 0.43 14.99 -10.69
CA PRO A 51 0.04 14.42 -11.98
C PRO A 51 -0.86 13.20 -11.82
N SER A 52 -1.74 12.96 -12.79
CA SER A 52 -2.74 11.89 -12.63
C SER A 52 -2.18 10.48 -12.50
N LYS A 53 -0.99 10.27 -13.05
CA LYS A 53 -0.23 9.02 -12.99
C LYS A 53 0.70 8.92 -11.77
N CYS A 54 0.77 9.97 -10.94
CA CYS A 54 1.65 9.99 -9.78
C CYS A 54 1.19 8.94 -8.76
N ARG A 55 2.09 8.02 -8.40
CA ARG A 55 1.77 6.93 -7.45
C ARG A 55 1.46 7.43 -6.04
N LEU A 56 1.92 8.61 -5.67
CA LEU A 56 1.71 9.20 -4.34
C LEU A 56 0.36 9.89 -4.20
N ARG A 57 -0.41 9.99 -5.29
CA ARG A 57 -1.72 10.63 -5.29
C ARG A 57 -2.73 9.74 -4.55
N SER A 58 -3.54 10.35 -3.69
CA SER A 58 -4.48 9.65 -2.81
C SER A 58 -5.46 8.74 -3.55
N ASP A 59 -5.91 9.15 -4.73
CA ASP A 59 -6.88 8.42 -5.56
C ASP A 59 -6.27 7.22 -6.32
N ASN A 60 -4.93 7.13 -6.32
CA ASN A 60 -4.20 6.01 -6.90
C ASN A 60 -3.88 4.93 -5.86
N ASP A 61 -4.23 5.12 -4.58
CA ASP A 61 -4.16 4.08 -3.55
C ASP A 61 -5.40 3.16 -3.61
N MET A 62 -5.16 1.89 -3.92
CA MET A 62 -6.20 0.88 -4.08
C MET A 62 -7.09 0.66 -2.84
N PHE A 63 -6.58 0.95 -1.64
CA PHE A 63 -7.33 0.78 -0.40
C PHE A 63 -7.97 2.07 0.11
N ARG A 64 -7.70 3.22 -0.55
CA ARG A 64 -8.08 4.54 -0.04
C ARG A 64 -9.55 4.67 0.29
N GLU A 65 -10.41 4.21 -0.62
CA GLU A 65 -11.86 4.29 -0.41
C GLU A 65 -12.27 3.55 0.86
N GLN A 66 -11.74 2.35 1.09
CA GLN A 66 -12.08 1.57 2.28
C GLN A 66 -11.51 2.17 3.57
N GLU A 67 -10.27 2.67 3.54
CA GLU A 67 -9.64 3.32 4.69
C GLU A 67 -10.40 4.60 5.10
N GLN A 68 -10.87 5.42 4.14
CA GLN A 68 -11.70 6.60 4.41
C GLN A 68 -13.08 6.27 4.98
N HIS A 69 -13.55 5.03 4.80
CA HIS A 69 -14.83 4.55 5.33
C HIS A 69 -14.67 3.74 6.61
N LYS A 70 -13.54 3.85 7.31
CA LYS A 70 -13.43 3.41 8.69
C LYS A 70 -13.93 4.50 9.62
N ILE A 71 -14.83 4.11 10.51
CA ILE A 71 -15.34 5.03 11.53
C ILE A 71 -14.93 4.47 12.88
N HIS A 72 -14.08 5.19 13.60
CA HIS A 72 -13.64 4.83 14.96
C HIS A 72 -14.41 5.70 15.96
N PHE A 73 -15.39 5.11 16.66
CA PHE A 73 -16.22 5.81 17.63
C PHE A 73 -15.62 5.77 19.04
N ASP A 74 -15.04 4.63 19.43
CA ASP A 74 -14.44 4.39 20.74
C ASP A 74 -13.38 3.27 20.62
N ILE A 75 -12.56 3.06 21.65
CA ILE A 75 -11.42 2.12 21.71
C ILE A 75 -11.77 0.74 21.12
N ASN A 76 -12.98 0.25 21.35
CA ASN A 76 -13.47 -1.04 20.87
C ASN A 76 -14.70 -0.92 19.94
N ASP A 77 -14.96 0.24 19.34
CA ASP A 77 -16.08 0.46 18.41
C ASP A 77 -15.59 1.01 17.07
N TRP A 78 -15.26 0.07 16.19
CA TRP A 78 -14.94 0.31 14.78
C TRP A 78 -16.14 0.00 13.91
N ARG A 79 -16.52 0.90 13.01
CA ARG A 79 -17.68 0.69 12.14
C ARG A 79 -17.33 0.82 10.67
N CYS A 80 -17.95 -0.04 9.87
CA CYS A 80 -17.91 0.03 8.42
C CYS A 80 -18.77 1.19 7.92
N GLY A 81 -18.18 2.14 7.22
CA GLY A 81 -18.86 3.29 6.62
C GLY A 81 -19.89 2.92 5.57
N PHE A 82 -19.70 1.79 4.86
CA PHE A 82 -20.60 1.33 3.79
C PHE A 82 -21.87 0.66 4.30
N CYS A 83 -21.75 -0.30 5.23
CA CYS A 83 -22.89 -1.12 5.71
C CYS A 83 -23.20 -0.97 7.20
N LYS A 84 -22.50 -0.06 7.89
CA LYS A 84 -22.73 0.32 9.31
C LYS A 84 -22.53 -0.79 10.35
N LYS A 85 -22.01 -1.95 9.97
CA LYS A 85 -21.62 -3.03 10.91
C LYS A 85 -20.52 -2.55 11.85
N ALA A 86 -20.62 -2.94 13.12
CA ALA A 86 -19.64 -2.63 14.16
C ALA A 86 -18.72 -3.82 14.45
N PHE A 87 -17.50 -3.51 14.89
CA PHE A 87 -16.39 -4.43 15.09
C PHE A 87 -15.60 -3.99 16.32
N ARG A 88 -15.12 -4.96 17.09
CA ARG A 88 -14.40 -4.72 18.34
C ARG A 88 -12.97 -4.18 18.17
N ALA A 89 -12.42 -4.24 16.95
CA ALA A 89 -11.06 -3.80 16.63
C ALA A 89 -10.92 -3.60 15.13
N GLU A 90 -10.01 -2.72 14.72
CA GLU A 90 -9.75 -2.37 13.32
C GLU A 90 -9.47 -3.59 12.44
N LYS A 91 -8.67 -4.55 12.92
CA LYS A 91 -8.34 -5.78 12.17
C LYS A 91 -9.56 -6.59 11.74
N PHE A 92 -10.65 -6.56 12.52
CA PHE A 92 -11.89 -7.26 12.16
C PHE A 92 -12.69 -6.48 11.12
N LEU A 93 -12.57 -5.15 11.13
CA LEU A 93 -13.14 -4.30 10.08
C LEU A 93 -12.36 -4.46 8.77
N ASP A 94 -11.02 -4.54 8.82
CA ASP A 94 -10.16 -4.82 7.66
C ASP A 94 -10.51 -6.16 7.03
N GLN A 95 -10.60 -7.21 7.84
CA GLN A 95 -11.04 -8.53 7.37
C GLN A 95 -12.47 -8.48 6.80
N HIS A 96 -13.36 -7.66 7.36
CA HIS A 96 -14.69 -7.46 6.80
C HIS A 96 -14.64 -6.79 5.42
N PHE A 97 -13.79 -5.79 5.21
CA PHE A 97 -13.61 -5.18 3.89
C PHE A 97 -13.13 -6.20 2.84
N GLU A 98 -12.14 -7.02 3.18
CA GLU A 98 -11.62 -8.07 2.29
C GLU A 98 -12.69 -9.08 1.88
N ASN A 99 -13.61 -9.42 2.78
CA ASN A 99 -14.64 -10.44 2.54
C ASN A 99 -15.93 -9.90 1.93
N ARG A 100 -16.31 -8.65 2.22
CA ARG A 100 -17.65 -8.11 1.91
C ARG A 100 -17.63 -6.88 1.02
N HIS A 101 -16.49 -6.20 0.92
CA HIS A 101 -16.33 -4.98 0.13
C HIS A 101 -15.11 -5.05 -0.81
N ASN A 102 -14.66 -6.27 -1.15
CA ASN A 102 -13.53 -6.49 -2.07
C ASN A 102 -13.75 -5.82 -3.43
N ASN A 103 -15.01 -5.75 -3.87
CA ASN A 103 -15.42 -5.10 -5.11
C ASN A 103 -15.17 -3.57 -5.14
N LEU A 104 -14.83 -2.95 -4.01
CA LEU A 104 -14.46 -1.54 -3.91
C LEU A 104 -12.93 -1.32 -3.93
N VAL A 105 -12.15 -2.34 -4.29
CA VAL A 105 -10.69 -2.25 -4.41
C VAL A 105 -10.33 -2.21 -5.90
N ASP A 106 -9.57 -1.20 -6.31
CA ASP A 106 -8.99 -1.13 -7.65
C ASP A 106 -7.61 -1.81 -7.66
N ASN A 107 -7.58 -3.07 -8.11
CA ASN A 107 -6.35 -3.86 -8.22
C ASN A 107 -5.60 -3.66 -9.55
N SER A 108 -5.79 -2.53 -10.24
CA SER A 108 -4.97 -2.21 -11.40
C SER A 108 -3.49 -1.99 -11.03
N GLU A 109 -2.60 -2.29 -11.97
CA GLU A 109 -1.16 -2.26 -11.75
C GLU A 109 -0.69 -0.89 -11.24
N GLY A 110 0.22 -0.90 -10.26
CA GLY A 110 0.87 0.31 -9.73
C GLY A 110 0.12 1.04 -8.59
N ARG A 111 -1.08 0.58 -8.22
CA ARG A 111 -1.93 1.19 -7.17
C ARG A 111 -1.68 0.71 -5.74
N CYS A 112 -0.85 -0.31 -5.56
CA CYS A 112 -0.45 -0.74 -4.24
C CYS A 112 0.60 0.23 -3.66
N LEU A 113 0.24 1.01 -2.62
CA LEU A 113 1.21 1.89 -1.96
C LEU A 113 2.25 1.12 -1.14
N ALA A 114 1.94 -0.11 -0.72
CA ALA A 114 2.89 -0.94 0.03
C ALA A 114 4.20 -1.20 -0.75
N ASP A 115 4.15 -1.17 -2.08
CA ASP A 115 5.33 -1.27 -2.95
C ASP A 115 6.32 -0.12 -2.74
N LEU A 116 5.84 1.04 -2.27
CA LEU A 116 6.65 2.23 -2.00
C LEU A 116 7.26 2.20 -0.60
N CYS A 117 6.94 1.22 0.24
CA CYS A 117 7.46 1.15 1.61
C CYS A 117 8.97 1.06 1.70
N GLY A 118 9.65 0.57 0.65
CA GLY A 118 11.11 0.60 0.58
C GLY A 118 11.70 2.01 0.52
N ALA A 119 10.96 2.98 0.00
CA ALA A 119 11.33 4.40 -0.08
C ALA A 119 10.71 5.23 1.06
N LEU A 120 9.48 4.90 1.46
CA LEU A 120 8.73 5.61 2.50
C LEU A 120 9.03 5.13 3.93
N HIS A 121 9.83 4.07 4.07
CA HIS A 121 10.19 3.48 5.35
C HIS A 121 8.98 3.10 6.24
N CYS A 122 7.93 2.50 5.67
CA CYS A 122 6.70 2.13 6.40
C CYS A 122 6.97 1.32 7.69
N ASP A 123 8.02 0.50 7.73
CA ASP A 123 8.38 -0.29 8.91
C ASP A 123 8.72 0.60 10.13
N LEU A 124 9.18 1.84 9.90
CA LEU A 124 9.35 2.85 10.96
C LEU A 124 8.02 3.43 11.45
N MET A 125 7.04 3.57 10.56
CA MET A 125 5.71 4.11 10.89
C MET A 125 4.88 3.08 11.67
N MET A 126 4.99 1.80 11.30
CA MET A 126 4.25 0.70 11.95
C MET A 126 4.82 0.33 13.34
N GLU A 127 6.12 0.54 13.59
CA GLU A 127 6.73 0.27 14.89
C GLU A 127 7.08 1.57 15.65
N PHE A 128 6.41 1.84 16.77
CA PHE A 128 6.93 2.75 17.83
C PHE A 128 8.24 2.26 18.49
N LYS A 129 8.91 1.25 17.91
CA LYS A 129 10.20 0.73 18.37
C LYS A 129 11.25 1.13 17.35
N LYS A 130 12.20 1.95 17.79
CA LYS A 130 13.42 2.25 17.01
C LYS A 130 13.96 0.92 16.44
N PRO A 131 14.10 0.77 15.12
CA PRO A 131 14.69 -0.44 14.58
C PRO A 131 16.10 -0.57 15.13
N LYS A 132 16.41 -1.74 15.68
CA LYS A 132 17.75 -2.05 16.20
C LYS A 132 18.77 -2.26 15.06
N SER A 133 18.34 -2.22 13.80
CA SER A 133 19.19 -2.45 12.64
C SER A 133 19.80 -1.15 12.10
N LYS A 134 21.12 -1.15 11.92
CA LYS A 134 21.84 -0.08 11.21
C LYS A 134 21.39 -0.01 9.74
N CYS A 135 21.53 1.18 9.12
CA CYS A 135 21.32 1.39 7.69
C CYS A 135 22.07 0.33 6.87
N ASN A 136 21.36 -0.34 5.95
CA ASN A 136 21.91 -1.36 5.05
C ASN A 136 22.11 -0.76 3.65
N ALA A 137 23.36 -0.51 3.27
CA ALA A 137 23.72 0.07 1.98
C ALA A 137 23.22 -0.76 0.78
N ALA A 138 23.19 -2.10 0.89
CA ALA A 138 22.70 -2.95 -0.19
C ALA A 138 21.17 -2.86 -0.34
N ALA A 139 20.43 -2.68 0.76
CA ALA A 139 18.99 -2.43 0.69
C ALA A 139 18.68 -1.07 0.07
N ALA A 140 19.42 -0.03 0.46
CA ALA A 140 19.31 1.31 -0.14
C ALA A 140 19.60 1.28 -1.65
N ALA A 141 20.65 0.59 -2.08
CA ALA A 141 20.99 0.43 -3.49
C ALA A 141 19.88 -0.28 -4.29
N ARG A 142 19.27 -1.33 -3.72
CA ARG A 142 18.13 -2.02 -4.35
C ARG A 142 16.90 -1.12 -4.44
N ASN A 143 16.61 -0.33 -3.42
CA ASN A 143 15.42 0.52 -3.38
C ASN A 143 15.59 1.84 -4.15
N ARG A 144 16.79 2.15 -4.64
CA ARG A 144 17.08 3.39 -5.37
C ARG A 144 16.11 3.64 -6.53
N HIS A 145 15.75 2.60 -7.29
CA HIS A 145 14.81 2.71 -8.41
C HIS A 145 13.41 3.19 -7.97
N LEU A 146 12.97 2.87 -6.74
CA LEU A 146 11.69 3.34 -6.22
C LEU A 146 11.71 4.86 -6.05
N CYS A 147 12.81 5.42 -5.51
CA CYS A 147 13.00 6.87 -5.41
C CYS A 147 13.04 7.54 -6.80
N GLU A 148 13.71 6.94 -7.77
CA GLU A 148 13.77 7.46 -9.14
C GLU A 148 12.39 7.48 -9.81
N VAL A 149 11.58 6.43 -9.60
CA VAL A 149 10.19 6.39 -10.06
C VAL A 149 9.34 7.49 -9.43
N LEU A 150 9.55 7.81 -8.15
CA LEU A 150 8.84 8.92 -7.51
C LEU A 150 9.22 10.29 -8.12
N ILE A 151 10.48 10.47 -8.51
CA ILE A 151 10.97 11.74 -9.07
C ILE A 151 10.55 11.91 -10.55
N ILE A 152 10.41 10.82 -11.31
CA ILE A 152 10.05 10.88 -12.74
C ILE A 152 8.56 11.24 -12.97
N PHE A 153 7.71 11.05 -11.96
CA PHE A 153 6.26 11.33 -12.03
C PHE A 153 5.76 12.43 -11.09
N LEU A 154 6.68 13.18 -10.47
CA LEU A 154 6.40 14.45 -9.79
C LEU A 154 6.59 15.61 -10.78
#